data_AF-A0A962ZC00-F1
#
_entry.id   AF-A0A962ZC00-F1
#
_cell.length_a   1.000
_cell.length_b   1.000
_cell.length_c   1.000
_cell.angle_alpha   90.00
_cell.angle_beta   90.00
_cell.angle_gamma   90.00
#
_symmetry.space_group_name_H-M   'P 1'
#
loop_
_entity.id
_entity.type
_entity.pdbx_description
1 polymer ?
#
loop_
_entity_poly.entity_id
_entity_poly.type
_entity_poly.pdbx_seq_one_letter_code
_entity_poly.pdbx_strand_id
1 'polypeptide(L)'
;APRCEALDAELKDLQAREAGLAAAREEAAARREADLAATADIERRLDRAVAEEEALRSLRTAGDDGSPIIDRFEVPEAWSRALAAALGDDLLLRAEEDEGGGGFWRRLDGECAVLALPDGVEPLSARIRAPDRLNRRLASVGICADAATASNLQHGLHQGQRLVTPEGGLWRWDGLVRLPDEEDE
;
A
#
# COMPACT_ATOMS: atom_id res chain seq x y z
N ALA A 1 -67.35 -8.91 -62.76
CA ALA A 1 -68.15 -7.89 -62.04
C ALA A 1 -67.19 -7.03 -61.24
N PRO A 2 -67.27 -5.69 -61.33
CA PRO A 2 -66.27 -4.75 -60.77
C PRO A 2 -66.06 -4.88 -59.25
N ARG A 3 -67.05 -5.44 -58.55
CA ARG A 3 -66.99 -5.69 -57.10
C ARG A 3 -66.05 -6.83 -56.70
N CYS A 4 -65.85 -7.84 -57.55
CA CYS A 4 -64.90 -8.92 -57.28
C CYS A 4 -63.45 -8.45 -57.43
N GLU A 5 -63.15 -7.69 -58.48
CA GLU A 5 -61.80 -7.15 -58.71
C GLU A 5 -61.37 -6.16 -57.60
N ALA A 6 -62.31 -5.36 -57.07
CA ALA A 6 -62.06 -4.47 -55.94
C ALA A 6 -61.72 -5.24 -54.64
N LEU A 7 -62.43 -6.34 -54.36
CA LEU A 7 -62.15 -7.19 -53.20
C LEU A 7 -60.80 -7.91 -53.33
N ASP A 8 -60.43 -8.36 -54.53
CA ASP A 8 -59.13 -8.98 -54.79
C ASP A 8 -57.96 -7.99 -54.62
N ALA A 9 -58.16 -6.72 -55.00
CA ALA A 9 -57.20 -5.66 -54.77
C ALA A 9 -57.03 -5.33 -53.28
N GLU A 10 -58.13 -5.28 -52.53
CA GLU A 10 -58.13 -5.05 -51.09
C GLU A 10 -57.46 -6.21 -50.32
N LEU A 11 -57.72 -7.46 -50.72
CA LEU A 11 -57.07 -8.64 -50.16
C LEU A 11 -55.54 -8.59 -50.36
N LYS A 12 -55.09 -8.21 -51.56
CA LYS A 12 -53.65 -8.07 -51.86
C LYS A 12 -52.99 -6.96 -51.03
N ASP A 13 -53.67 -5.83 -50.83
CA ASP A 13 -53.16 -4.75 -49.98
C ASP A 13 -53.07 -5.18 -48.51
N LEU A 14 -54.08 -5.89 -47.99
CA LEU A 14 -54.04 -6.45 -46.64
C LEU A 14 -52.91 -7.48 -46.47
N GLN A 15 -52.71 -8.37 -47.44
CA GLN A 15 -51.60 -9.33 -47.44
C GLN A 15 -50.24 -8.64 -47.46
N ALA A 16 -50.07 -7.57 -48.25
CA ALA A 16 -48.84 -6.78 -48.27
C ALA A 16 -48.59 -6.08 -46.93
N ARG A 17 -49.63 -5.56 -46.28
CA ARG A 17 -49.54 -4.94 -44.94
C ARG A 17 -49.21 -5.96 -43.85
N GLU A 18 -49.81 -7.15 -43.89
CA GLU A 18 -49.46 -8.25 -42.97
C GLU A 18 -48.01 -8.68 -43.13
N ALA A 19 -47.54 -8.84 -44.38
CA ALA A 19 -46.14 -9.15 -44.66
C ALA A 19 -45.20 -8.05 -44.14
N GLY A 20 -45.56 -6.78 -44.32
CA GLY A 20 -44.80 -5.64 -43.78
C GLY A 20 -44.77 -5.62 -42.25
N LEU A 21 -45.88 -5.92 -41.58
CA LEU A 21 -45.94 -6.03 -40.12
C LEU A 21 -45.13 -7.22 -39.60
N ALA A 22 -45.14 -8.36 -40.31
CA ALA A 22 -44.32 -9.52 -39.97
C ALA A 22 -42.82 -9.19 -40.06
N ALA A 23 -42.38 -8.58 -41.16
CA ALA A 23 -40.99 -8.14 -41.33
C ALA A 23 -40.56 -7.12 -40.27
N ALA A 24 -41.42 -6.14 -39.94
CA ALA A 24 -41.13 -5.16 -38.90
C ALA A 24 -41.02 -5.79 -37.51
N ARG A 25 -41.81 -6.85 -37.22
CA ARG A 25 -41.70 -7.61 -35.97
C ARG A 25 -40.41 -8.41 -35.89
N GLU A 26 -39.99 -9.03 -36.98
CA GLU A 26 -38.70 -9.74 -37.04
C GLU A 26 -37.53 -8.78 -36.85
N GLU A 27 -37.53 -7.62 -37.51
CA GLU A 27 -36.47 -6.61 -37.33
C GLU A 27 -36.45 -6.07 -35.89
N ALA A 28 -37.62 -5.83 -35.29
CA ALA A 28 -37.71 -5.42 -33.89
C ALA A 28 -37.23 -6.51 -32.93
N ALA A 29 -37.50 -7.79 -33.22
CA ALA A 29 -37.01 -8.92 -32.43
C ALA A 29 -35.48 -9.03 -32.54
N ALA A 30 -34.92 -8.92 -33.75
CA ALA A 30 -33.48 -8.96 -33.99
C ALA A 30 -32.74 -7.80 -33.30
N ARG A 31 -33.31 -6.58 -33.30
CA ARG A 31 -32.74 -5.45 -32.54
C ARG A 31 -32.74 -5.69 -31.04
N ARG A 32 -33.84 -6.22 -30.49
CA ARG A 32 -33.90 -6.53 -29.05
C ARG A 32 -32.87 -7.59 -28.66
N GLU A 33 -32.68 -8.62 -29.48
CA GLU A 33 -31.67 -9.65 -29.23
C GLU A 33 -30.25 -9.06 -29.26
N ALA A 34 -29.96 -8.19 -30.23
CA ALA A 34 -28.68 -7.48 -30.30
C ALA A 34 -28.44 -6.56 -29.09
N ASP A 35 -29.46 -5.82 -28.65
CA ASP A 35 -29.38 -4.93 -27.48
C ASP A 35 -29.15 -5.72 -26.19
N LEU A 36 -29.82 -6.87 -26.01
CA LEU A 36 -29.61 -7.76 -24.88
C LEU A 36 -28.19 -8.36 -24.88
N ALA A 37 -27.70 -8.78 -26.05
CA ALA A 37 -26.34 -9.30 -26.19
C ALA A 37 -25.27 -8.21 -25.88
N ALA A 38 -25.49 -6.98 -26.34
CA ALA A 38 -24.62 -5.85 -26.06
C ALA A 38 -24.61 -5.50 -24.56
N THR A 39 -25.78 -5.52 -23.91
CA THR A 39 -25.90 -5.27 -22.47
C THR A 39 -25.17 -6.34 -21.66
N ALA A 40 -25.37 -7.62 -22.00
CA ALA A 40 -24.67 -8.73 -21.36
C ALA A 40 -23.15 -8.71 -21.57
N ASP A 41 -22.65 -8.12 -22.67
CA ASP A 41 -21.20 -7.90 -22.87
C ASP A 41 -20.66 -6.79 -21.97
N ILE A 42 -21.40 -5.68 -21.84
CA ILE A 42 -21.04 -4.56 -20.97
C ILE A 42 -21.01 -5.02 -19.50
N GLU A 43 -22.02 -5.77 -19.06
CA GLU A 43 -22.08 -6.33 -17.69
C GLU A 43 -20.88 -7.24 -17.41
N ARG A 44 -20.56 -8.18 -18.32
CA ARG A 44 -19.37 -9.04 -18.17
C ARG A 44 -18.06 -8.25 -18.08
N ARG A 45 -17.94 -7.15 -18.84
CA ARG A 45 -16.77 -6.27 -18.80
C ARG A 45 -16.70 -5.48 -17.50
N LEU A 46 -17.85 -5.04 -16.97
CA LEU A 46 -17.94 -4.36 -15.68
C LEU A 46 -17.54 -5.30 -14.54
N ASP A 47 -18.11 -6.51 -14.49
CA ASP A 47 -17.79 -7.51 -13.47
C ASP A 47 -16.31 -7.85 -13.46
N ARG A 48 -15.71 -7.99 -14.65
CA ARG A 48 -14.27 -8.20 -14.80
C ARG A 48 -13.47 -7.01 -14.26
N ALA A 49 -13.85 -5.78 -14.60
CA ALA A 49 -13.13 -4.59 -14.14
C ALA A 49 -13.24 -4.42 -12.61
N VAL A 50 -14.40 -4.72 -12.02
CA VAL A 50 -14.60 -4.71 -10.57
C VAL A 50 -13.74 -5.78 -9.90
N ALA A 51 -13.72 -7.01 -10.43
CA ALA A 51 -12.87 -8.08 -9.90
C ALA A 51 -11.37 -7.75 -10.02
N GLU A 52 -10.94 -7.14 -11.13
CA GLU A 52 -9.56 -6.66 -11.30
C GLU A 52 -9.22 -5.55 -10.29
N GLU A 53 -10.14 -4.62 -10.03
CA GLU A 53 -9.98 -3.54 -9.06
C GLU A 53 -9.87 -4.06 -7.62
N GLU A 54 -10.74 -5.00 -7.24
CA GLU A 54 -10.70 -5.67 -5.93
C GLU A 54 -9.41 -6.48 -5.75
N ALA A 55 -8.98 -7.21 -6.78
CA ALA A 55 -7.73 -7.97 -6.75
C ALA A 55 -6.50 -7.04 -6.60
N LEU A 56 -6.46 -5.93 -7.33
CA LEU A 56 -5.38 -4.94 -7.22
C LEU A 56 -5.37 -4.26 -5.85
N ARG A 57 -6.56 -3.93 -5.30
CA ARG A 57 -6.68 -3.35 -3.95
C ARG A 57 -6.19 -4.34 -2.90
N SER A 58 -6.57 -5.61 -3.00
CA SER A 58 -6.14 -6.67 -2.09
C SER A 58 -4.62 -6.90 -2.15
N LEU A 59 -4.03 -6.92 -3.34
CA LEU A 59 -2.58 -7.05 -3.50
C LEU A 59 -1.82 -5.89 -2.84
N ARG A 60 -2.37 -4.68 -2.89
CA ARG A 60 -1.81 -3.51 -2.20
C ARG A 60 -1.88 -3.64 -0.68
N THR A 61 -2.99 -4.16 -0.13
CA THR A 61 -3.21 -4.29 1.32
C THR A 61 -2.62 -5.57 1.92
N ALA A 62 -2.23 -6.56 1.11
CA ALA A 62 -1.63 -7.81 1.61
C ALA A 62 -0.30 -7.61 2.36
N GLY A 63 0.28 -6.40 2.36
CA GLY A 63 1.41 -6.01 3.20
C GLY A 63 1.07 -4.99 4.30
N ASP A 64 -0.21 -4.66 4.51
CA ASP A 64 -0.65 -3.59 5.42
C ASP A 64 -1.98 -3.94 6.12
N ASP A 65 -1.89 -4.73 7.17
CA ASP A 65 -2.98 -5.22 8.02
C ASP A 65 -3.27 -4.31 9.24
N GLY A 66 -2.66 -3.12 9.28
CA GLY A 66 -2.72 -2.25 10.46
C GLY A 66 -1.91 -2.77 11.66
N SER A 67 -1.09 -3.81 11.47
CA SER A 67 -0.17 -4.27 12.51
C SER A 67 0.94 -3.25 12.79
N PRO A 68 1.48 -3.23 14.02
CA PRO A 68 2.63 -2.42 14.39
C PRO A 68 3.80 -2.55 13.42
N ILE A 69 4.58 -1.48 13.25
CA ILE A 69 5.70 -1.47 12.31
C ILE A 69 6.79 -2.47 12.70
N ILE A 70 6.90 -2.83 13.98
CA ILE A 70 7.85 -3.83 14.49
C ILE A 70 7.69 -5.20 13.80
N ASP A 71 6.48 -5.58 13.42
CA ASP A 71 6.20 -6.88 12.78
C ASP A 71 6.70 -6.93 11.32
N ARG A 72 7.14 -5.79 10.77
CA ARG A 72 7.67 -5.66 9.40
C ARG A 72 9.19 -5.55 9.35
N PHE A 73 9.86 -5.76 10.49
CA PHE A 73 11.31 -5.78 10.55
C PHE A 73 11.86 -7.20 10.40
N GLU A 74 12.95 -7.33 9.65
CA GLU A 74 13.84 -8.49 9.75
C GLU A 74 15.11 -8.03 10.48
N VAL A 75 15.18 -8.32 11.78
CA VAL A 75 16.26 -7.86 12.66
C VAL A 75 17.01 -9.08 13.20
N PRO A 76 18.32 -9.18 12.96
CA PRO A 76 19.15 -10.16 13.64
C PRO A 76 19.09 -9.96 15.15
N GLU A 77 19.07 -11.05 15.92
CA GLU A 77 18.91 -11.03 17.38
C GLU A 77 19.91 -10.09 18.09
N ALA A 78 21.16 -10.05 17.62
CA ALA A 78 22.22 -9.18 18.11
C ALA A 78 21.91 -7.68 18.04
N TRP A 79 20.95 -7.26 17.21
CA TRP A 79 20.58 -5.85 17.02
C TRP A 79 19.19 -5.51 17.60
N SER A 80 18.50 -6.48 18.19
CA SER A 80 17.16 -6.30 18.74
C SER A 80 17.11 -5.22 19.85
N ARG A 81 18.03 -5.30 20.81
CA ARG A 81 18.14 -4.31 21.91
C ARG A 81 18.56 -2.95 21.39
N ALA A 82 19.47 -2.89 20.42
CA ALA A 82 19.88 -1.64 19.78
C ALA A 82 18.69 -0.95 19.08
N LEU A 83 17.85 -1.72 18.37
CA LEU A 83 16.65 -1.20 17.72
C LEU A 83 15.61 -0.70 18.74
N ALA A 84 15.33 -1.50 19.77
CA ALA A 84 14.43 -1.11 20.86
C ALA A 84 14.94 0.16 21.55
N ALA A 85 16.25 0.29 21.75
CA ALA A 85 16.85 1.47 22.32
C ALA A 85 16.73 2.70 21.40
N ALA A 86 16.84 2.50 20.09
CA ALA A 86 16.80 3.56 19.11
C ALA A 86 15.38 4.14 18.89
N LEU A 87 14.33 3.31 18.93
CA LEU A 87 12.97 3.69 18.53
C LEU A 87 11.93 3.58 19.65
N GLY A 88 12.11 2.70 20.63
CA GLY A 88 11.16 2.53 21.75
C GLY A 88 9.72 2.31 21.27
N ASP A 89 8.79 3.03 21.88
CA ASP A 89 7.35 2.94 21.60
C ASP A 89 6.98 3.32 20.16
N ASP A 90 7.84 4.03 19.42
CA ASP A 90 7.58 4.33 18.02
C ASP A 90 7.51 3.06 17.15
N LEU A 91 8.09 1.93 17.61
CA LEU A 91 7.99 0.62 16.97
C LEU A 91 6.58 0.02 17.02
N LEU A 92 5.75 0.47 17.97
CA LEU A 92 4.38 0.02 18.15
C LEU A 92 3.40 0.76 17.21
N LEU A 93 3.86 1.83 16.57
CA LEU A 93 3.06 2.62 15.62
C LEU A 93 2.91 1.90 14.28
N ARG A 94 1.82 2.21 13.58
CA ARG A 94 1.48 1.59 12.29
C ARG A 94 2.27 2.22 11.13
N ALA A 95 2.25 1.57 9.97
CA ALA A 95 2.91 2.08 8.77
C ALA A 95 2.05 3.05 7.93
N GLU A 96 0.74 3.16 8.19
CA GLU A 96 -0.17 4.03 7.44
C GLU A 96 -1.18 4.73 8.34
N GLU A 97 -1.74 5.81 7.80
CA GLU A 97 -2.80 6.60 8.43
C GLU A 97 -4.08 5.78 8.44
N ASP A 98 -4.67 5.62 9.63
CA ASP A 98 -5.94 4.92 9.84
C ASP A 98 -6.98 5.94 10.31
N GLU A 99 -8.24 5.70 9.93
CA GLU A 99 -9.40 6.53 10.30
C GLU A 99 -9.61 6.59 11.83
N GLY A 100 -9.01 5.65 12.59
CA GLY A 100 -9.05 5.58 14.05
C GLY A 100 -8.24 6.63 14.81
N GLY A 101 -7.45 7.49 14.13
CA GLY A 101 -6.77 8.63 14.75
C GLY A 101 -5.53 8.31 15.60
N GLY A 102 -4.93 7.13 15.42
CA GLY A 102 -3.68 6.74 16.07
C GLY A 102 -2.42 7.29 15.37
N GLY A 103 -1.27 7.22 16.05
CA GLY A 103 0.02 7.59 15.46
C GLY A 103 0.51 6.59 14.41
N PHE A 104 1.22 7.07 13.38
CA PHE A 104 1.73 6.24 12.29
C PHE A 104 3.02 6.80 11.66
N TRP A 105 3.75 5.91 10.99
CA TRP A 105 4.93 6.23 10.19
C TRP A 105 4.54 6.57 8.75
N ARG A 106 4.68 7.83 8.36
CA ARG A 106 4.40 8.25 6.98
C ARG A 106 5.58 7.96 6.06
N ARG A 107 5.29 7.45 4.84
CA ARG A 107 6.30 7.42 3.77
C ARG A 107 6.59 8.84 3.29
N LEU A 108 7.88 9.20 3.28
CA LEU A 108 8.33 10.50 2.79
C LEU A 108 9.05 10.30 1.46
N ASP A 109 8.47 10.85 0.39
CA ASP A 109 9.08 10.82 -0.93
C ASP A 109 10.29 11.77 -1.02
N GLY A 110 11.18 11.50 -1.97
CA GLY A 110 12.40 12.29 -2.22
C GLY A 110 13.62 11.84 -1.42
N GLU A 111 14.79 12.23 -1.93
CA GLU A 111 16.08 12.00 -1.26
C GLU A 111 16.18 12.84 0.01
N CYS A 112 16.64 12.23 1.09
CA CYS A 112 17.00 12.92 2.32
C CYS A 112 18.52 13.01 2.38
N ALA A 113 19.06 14.22 2.46
CA ALA A 113 20.47 14.43 2.74
C ALA A 113 20.75 14.04 4.21
N VAL A 114 20.95 12.75 4.46
CA VAL A 114 21.32 12.24 5.77
C VAL A 114 22.75 12.68 6.06
N LEU A 115 22.94 13.41 7.15
CA LEU A 115 24.27 13.80 7.61
C LEU A 115 25.05 12.56 8.00
N ALA A 116 26.34 12.54 7.66
CA ALA A 116 27.22 11.43 8.00
C ALA A 116 27.27 11.22 9.52
N LEU A 117 27.33 9.96 9.94
CA LEU A 117 27.61 9.60 11.33
C LEU A 117 29.10 9.85 11.64
N PRO A 118 29.48 9.94 12.93
CA PRO A 118 30.88 10.02 13.31
C PRO A 118 31.72 8.88 12.71
N ASP A 119 32.99 9.17 12.43
CA ASP A 119 33.90 8.18 11.85
C ASP A 119 33.99 6.91 12.71
N GLY A 120 33.99 5.75 12.05
CA GLY A 120 34.05 4.44 12.71
C GLY A 120 32.70 3.90 13.17
N VAL A 121 31.60 4.61 12.90
CA VAL A 121 30.24 4.19 13.25
C VAL A 121 29.46 3.80 11.98
N GLU A 122 28.88 2.60 11.98
CA GLU A 122 28.02 2.15 10.90
C GLU A 122 26.55 2.48 11.21
N PRO A 123 25.73 2.90 10.21
CA PRO A 123 24.32 3.13 10.44
C PRO A 123 23.57 1.81 10.69
N LEU A 124 22.56 1.86 11.56
CA LEU A 124 21.69 0.72 11.87
C LEU A 124 20.95 0.22 10.62
N SER A 125 20.65 1.12 9.67
CA SER A 125 20.06 0.76 8.37
C SER A 125 20.92 -0.19 7.52
N ALA A 126 22.21 -0.33 7.80
CA ALA A 126 23.08 -1.29 7.10
C ALA A 126 22.98 -2.71 7.69
N ARG A 127 22.44 -2.87 8.91
CA ARG A 127 22.42 -4.15 9.64
C ARG A 127 21.04 -4.78 9.77
N ILE A 128 19.97 -4.03 9.56
CA ILE A 128 18.59 -4.50 9.66
C ILE A 128 17.82 -4.23 8.39
N ARG A 129 16.84 -5.07 8.06
CA ARG A 129 15.86 -4.74 7.02
C ARG A 129 14.61 -4.19 7.67
N ALA A 130 14.19 -3.03 7.22
CA ALA A 130 13.04 -2.31 7.74
C ALA A 130 12.22 -1.73 6.58
N PRO A 131 10.96 -1.35 6.82
CA PRO A 131 10.17 -0.61 5.86
C PRO A 131 10.86 0.68 5.42
N ASP A 132 10.72 1.02 4.14
CA ASP A 132 11.33 2.19 3.49
C ASP A 132 11.05 3.51 4.22
N ARG A 133 9.88 3.63 4.85
CA ARG A 133 9.45 4.76 5.69
C ARG A 133 10.41 5.09 6.82
N LEU A 134 11.16 4.09 7.32
CA LEU A 134 12.12 4.24 8.43
C LEU A 134 13.56 4.45 7.98
N ASN A 135 13.87 4.41 6.68
CA ASN A 135 15.23 4.52 6.17
C ASN A 135 15.95 5.77 6.68
N ARG A 136 15.30 6.93 6.63
CA ARG A 136 15.87 8.21 7.12
C ARG A 136 16.23 8.13 8.60
N ARG A 137 15.37 7.49 9.39
CA ARG A 137 15.51 7.37 10.82
C ARG A 137 16.65 6.43 11.19
N LEU A 138 16.70 5.26 10.56
CA LEU A 138 17.71 4.22 10.81
C LEU A 138 19.09 4.61 10.29
N ALA A 139 19.17 5.38 9.19
CA ALA A 139 20.43 5.91 8.69
C ALA A 139 21.05 6.96 9.64
N SER A 140 20.23 7.59 10.49
CA SER A 140 20.68 8.56 11.51
C SER A 140 20.98 7.90 12.87
N VAL A 141 20.89 6.57 12.96
CA VAL A 141 21.22 5.79 14.16
C VAL A 141 22.53 5.07 13.91
N GLY A 142 23.57 5.42 14.64
CA GLY A 142 24.87 4.78 14.56
C GLY A 142 25.05 3.64 15.56
N ILE A 143 25.75 2.59 15.15
CA ILE A 143 26.09 1.44 16.00
C ILE A 143 27.52 1.61 16.54
N CYS A 144 27.66 1.62 17.86
CA CYS A 144 28.93 1.57 18.56
C CYS A 144 29.17 0.18 19.15
N ALA A 145 30.43 -0.25 19.23
CA ALA A 145 30.79 -1.54 19.81
C ALA A 145 30.51 -1.63 21.32
N ASP A 146 30.67 -0.53 22.04
CA ASP A 146 30.50 -0.47 23.49
C ASP A 146 30.11 0.95 23.97
N ALA A 147 29.74 1.04 25.25
CA ALA A 147 29.31 2.28 25.89
C ALA A 147 30.42 3.35 25.98
N ALA A 148 31.68 2.93 26.12
CA ALA A 148 32.82 3.85 26.21
C ALA A 148 33.05 4.56 24.87
N THR A 149 33.02 3.81 23.78
CA THR A 149 33.11 4.31 22.41
C THR A 149 31.96 5.26 22.10
N ALA A 150 30.72 4.89 22.45
CA ALA A 150 29.56 5.75 22.25
C ALA A 150 29.66 7.08 23.03
N SER A 151 30.16 7.03 24.27
CA SER A 151 30.36 8.23 25.10
C SER A 151 31.42 9.17 24.52
N ASN A 152 32.52 8.61 23.99
CA ASN A 152 33.57 9.39 23.34
C ASN A 152 33.07 10.08 22.06
N LEU A 153 32.26 9.38 21.26
CA LEU A 153 31.78 9.85 19.96
C LEU A 153 30.54 10.74 20.04
N GLN A 154 29.83 10.78 21.18
CA GLN A 154 28.57 11.54 21.33
C GLN A 154 28.70 13.01 20.93
N HIS A 155 29.84 13.64 21.25
CA HIS A 155 30.11 15.05 20.94
C HIS A 155 30.16 15.35 19.43
N GLY A 156 30.38 14.33 18.59
CA GLY A 156 30.41 14.45 17.14
C GLY A 156 29.05 14.29 16.46
N LEU A 157 27.97 14.05 17.21
CA LEU A 157 26.63 13.85 16.63
C LEU A 157 26.02 15.14 16.10
N HIS A 158 25.44 15.07 14.91
CA HIS A 158 24.59 16.12 14.38
C HIS A 158 23.17 16.07 14.98
N GLN A 159 22.43 17.16 14.84
CA GLN A 159 21.05 17.26 15.29
C GLN A 159 20.20 16.09 14.75
N GLY A 160 19.50 15.41 15.65
CA GLY A 160 18.62 14.29 15.34
C GLY A 160 19.32 12.91 15.31
N GLN A 161 20.65 12.87 15.26
CA GLN A 161 21.40 11.61 15.30
C GLN A 161 21.45 11.02 16.73
N ARG A 162 21.69 9.72 16.78
CA ARG A 162 21.90 8.97 18.02
C ARG A 162 22.85 7.80 17.79
N LEU A 163 23.54 7.37 18.84
CA LEU A 163 24.34 6.16 18.89
C LEU A 163 23.65 5.13 19.77
N VAL A 164 23.77 3.87 19.39
CA VAL A 164 23.30 2.72 20.17
C VAL A 164 24.37 1.65 20.24
N THR A 165 24.29 0.79 21.25
CA THR A 165 25.16 -0.39 21.37
C THR A 165 24.34 -1.68 21.26
N PRO A 166 24.95 -2.84 20.93
CA PRO A 166 24.26 -4.13 20.92
C PRO A 166 23.53 -4.46 22.23
N GLU A 167 24.06 -3.97 23.36
CA GLU A 167 23.51 -4.20 24.70
C GLU A 167 22.29 -3.31 25.00
N GLY A 168 21.93 -2.37 24.12
CA GLY A 168 20.76 -1.50 24.28
C GLY A 168 21.03 -0.12 24.89
N GLY A 169 22.29 0.31 24.95
CA GLY A 169 22.62 1.68 25.33
C GLY A 169 22.17 2.70 24.27
N LEU A 170 21.95 3.95 24.68
CA LEU A 170 21.51 5.05 23.82
C LEU A 170 22.22 6.37 24.18
N TRP A 171 22.84 7.02 23.20
CA TRP A 171 23.41 8.37 23.30
C TRP A 171 22.79 9.26 22.23
N ARG A 172 22.28 10.43 22.59
CA ARG A 172 21.70 11.39 21.65
C ARG A 172 22.53 12.66 21.56
N TRP A 173 22.37 13.34 20.41
CA TRP A 173 23.04 14.61 20.11
C TRP A 173 22.79 15.72 21.14
N ASP A 174 21.67 15.68 21.87
CA ASP A 174 21.27 16.68 22.86
C ASP A 174 21.86 16.42 24.27
N GLY A 175 22.71 15.41 24.41
CA GLY A 175 23.37 15.05 25.66
C GLY A 175 22.65 13.97 26.47
N LEU A 176 21.48 13.47 26.02
CA LEU A 176 20.84 12.34 26.69
C LEU A 176 21.71 11.08 26.56
N VAL A 177 21.98 10.45 27.69
CA VAL A 177 22.63 9.14 27.78
C VAL A 177 21.74 8.20 28.59
N ARG A 178 21.45 7.03 28.02
CA ARG A 178 20.87 5.89 28.72
C ARG A 178 21.84 4.73 28.57
N LEU A 179 22.43 4.32 29.69
CA LEU A 179 23.31 3.16 29.72
C LEU A 179 22.49 1.89 29.45
N PRO A 180 23.11 0.84 28.88
CA PRO A 180 22.45 -0.45 28.77
C PRO A 180 22.08 -0.96 30.16
N ASP A 181 20.94 -1.65 30.26
CA ASP A 181 20.56 -2.29 31.51
C ASP A 181 21.57 -3.41 31.80
N GLU A 182 22.11 -3.43 33.03
CA GLU A 182 22.88 -4.58 33.52
C GLU A 182 21.87 -5.72 33.67
N GLU A 183 21.93 -6.75 32.81
CA GLU A 183 21.16 -7.96 33.06
C GLU A 183 21.74 -8.64 34.30
N ASP A 184 20.95 -8.70 35.37
CA ASP A 184 21.14 -9.68 36.44
C ASP A 184 21.04 -11.07 35.79
N GLU A 185 22.16 -11.81 35.75
CA GLU A 185 22.26 -13.22 35.31
C GLU A 185 21.23 -14.16 35.98
#